data_AF-A0A4Q6BN99-F1
#
_entry.id   AF-A0A4Q6BN99-F1
#
_cell.length_a   1.000
_cell.length_b   1.000
_cell.length_c   1.000
_cell.angle_alpha   90.00
_cell.angle_beta   90.00
_cell.angle_gamma   90.00
#
_symmetry.space_group_name_H-M   'P 1'
#
loop_
_entity.id
_entity.type
_entity.pdbx_description
1 polymer ?
#
loop_
_entity_poly.entity_id
_entity_poly.type
_entity_poly.pdbx_seq_one_letter_code
_entity_poly.pdbx_strand_id
1 'polypeptide(L)'
;MLLSEVRAKAPMMVVRAIRWYRDLGRLGLHLPFFLVHDLGLLYAAPEDQVERGSRRGSEAANRSPDDAKLRKFYASLLDELGESEVAARARSLRLSDDLVTVVLARICGTLLARVGSRPAYPASLPLDPEMVRDLDGQLPELWALQTRRFELDVLGALARSRLHVLTLADAIDLDTLRLLGMLGPESSAASALGHVDLLAALGSPAANDIVNFSLELLPSVLETRRKHSAGTQAAFGYSGLGNKGSVDSLVLTELTWDDAEFARRMVENEILYYTREQAPDVAKRLHLMVIDASASMRGDRQVFARGLAIALAKKLQLQGEEVWFRFFDSRLYDVQRTKQGHMPAAYLLGFKGERGRNPARVFAQLATELALLRAREQRDPVVHIITHAALHVPRELVTEVKRQALLFGVFILPS
;
A
#
# COMPACT_ATOMS: atom_id res chain seq x y z
N MET A 1 3.00 29.03 6.33
CA MET A 1 1.89 29.19 5.38
C MET A 1 1.92 30.49 4.60
N LEU A 2 2.35 31.65 5.14
CA LEU A 2 2.38 32.90 4.34
C LEU A 2 3.22 32.80 3.05
N LEU A 3 4.31 32.02 3.08
CA LEU A 3 5.18 31.73 1.93
C LEU A 3 4.65 30.66 0.96
N SER A 4 3.49 30.05 1.25
CA SER A 4 2.93 28.99 0.42
C SER A 4 2.37 29.60 -0.87
N GLU A 5 2.72 29.00 -2.01
CA GLU A 5 2.23 29.39 -3.35
C GLU A 5 1.16 28.41 -3.87
N VAL A 6 0.68 27.52 -2.99
CA VAL A 6 -0.36 26.53 -3.29
C VAL A 6 -1.49 26.68 -2.28
N ARG A 7 -2.73 26.67 -2.74
CA ARG A 7 -3.93 26.76 -1.90
C ARG A 7 -4.80 25.53 -2.11
N ALA A 8 -5.16 24.88 -1.00
CA ALA A 8 -6.16 23.82 -1.04
C ALA A 8 -7.56 24.41 -0.96
N LYS A 9 -8.49 23.91 -1.78
CA LYS A 9 -9.91 24.30 -1.72
C LYS A 9 -10.63 23.74 -0.49
N ALA A 10 -10.12 22.65 0.09
CA ALA A 10 -10.71 21.97 1.24
C ALA A 10 -9.78 21.99 2.48
N PRO A 11 -10.28 22.35 3.68
CA PRO A 11 -9.48 22.34 4.92
C PRO A 11 -8.83 21.00 5.23
N MET A 12 -9.49 19.89 4.89
CA MET A 12 -8.98 18.54 5.09
C MET A 12 -7.64 18.28 4.39
N MET A 13 -7.35 18.94 3.27
CA MET A 13 -6.09 18.79 2.56
C MET A 13 -4.93 19.45 3.31
N VAL A 14 -5.20 20.54 4.02
CA VAL A 14 -4.22 21.18 4.92
C VAL A 14 -3.95 20.27 6.12
N VAL A 15 -4.99 19.59 6.65
CA VAL A 15 -4.82 18.59 7.72
C VAL A 15 -3.97 17.41 7.27
N ARG A 16 -4.11 16.93 6.02
CA ARG A 16 -3.19 15.94 5.44
C ARG A 16 -1.75 16.45 5.40
N ALA A 17 -1.54 17.70 4.98
CA ALA A 17 -0.21 18.32 5.03
C ALA A 17 0.38 18.38 6.45
N ILE A 18 -0.45 18.64 7.47
CA ILE A 18 -0.02 18.60 8.87
C ILE A 18 0.43 17.19 9.26
N ARG A 19 -0.27 16.16 8.81
CA ARG A 19 0.15 14.77 9.03
C ARG A 19 1.52 14.50 8.40
N TRP A 20 1.73 14.83 7.13
CA TRP A 20 3.03 14.65 6.45
C TRP A 20 4.15 15.41 7.16
N TYR A 21 3.87 16.63 7.63
CA TYR A 21 4.83 17.44 8.38
C TYR A 21 5.26 16.77 9.69
N ARG A 22 4.31 16.19 10.43
CA ARG A 22 4.60 15.43 11.66
C ARG A 22 5.39 14.17 11.37
N ASP A 23 5.02 13.43 10.33
CA ASP A 23 5.67 12.17 9.98
C ASP A 23 7.09 12.38 9.47
N LEU A 24 7.35 13.43 8.68
CA LEU A 24 8.70 13.89 8.34
C LEU A 24 9.52 14.27 9.58
N GLY A 25 8.90 14.95 10.54
CA GLY A 25 9.54 15.27 11.83
C GLY A 25 9.94 14.02 12.62
N ARG A 26 9.15 12.94 12.58
CA ARG A 26 9.48 11.64 13.20
C ARG A 26 10.67 10.95 12.52
N LEU A 27 10.91 11.24 11.25
CA LEU A 27 12.11 10.81 10.50
C LEU A 27 13.33 11.69 10.74
N GLY A 28 13.21 12.72 11.58
CA GLY A 28 14.27 13.72 11.81
C GLY A 28 14.40 14.75 10.69
N LEU A 29 13.47 14.76 9.73
CA LEU A 29 13.44 15.71 8.63
C LEU A 29 12.53 16.90 8.97
N HIS A 30 13.12 17.90 9.61
CA HIS A 30 12.39 19.13 9.95
C HIS A 30 12.41 20.13 8.80
N LEU A 31 11.33 20.21 8.03
CA LEU A 31 11.16 21.17 6.93
C LEU A 31 10.16 22.27 7.32
N PRO A 32 10.21 23.48 6.74
CA PRO A 32 9.16 24.46 6.92
C PRO A 32 7.80 23.91 6.46
N PHE A 33 6.74 24.18 7.24
CA PHE A 33 5.42 23.64 6.95
C PHE A 33 4.88 24.05 5.55
N PHE A 34 5.17 25.26 5.09
CA PHE A 34 4.72 25.72 3.76
C PHE A 34 5.29 24.85 2.62
N LEU A 35 6.53 24.38 2.77
CA LEU A 35 7.19 23.54 1.77
C LEU A 35 6.57 22.15 1.71
N VAL A 36 6.33 21.55 2.88
CA VAL A 36 5.66 20.24 3.01
C VAL A 36 4.24 20.31 2.46
N HIS A 37 3.53 21.40 2.77
CA HIS A 37 2.18 21.66 2.26
C HIS A 37 2.17 21.75 0.73
N ASP A 38 2.97 22.63 0.13
CA ASP A 38 2.90 22.89 -1.30
C ASP A 38 3.33 21.67 -2.12
N LEU A 39 4.50 21.09 -1.80
CA LEU A 39 4.98 19.90 -2.50
C LEU A 39 4.04 18.70 -2.29
N GLY A 40 3.56 18.50 -1.06
CA GLY A 40 2.67 17.39 -0.77
C GLY A 40 1.36 17.50 -1.56
N LEU A 41 0.78 18.69 -1.69
CA LEU A 41 -0.41 18.91 -2.51
C LEU A 41 -0.12 18.70 -4.00
N LEU A 42 1.04 19.13 -4.51
CA LEU A 42 1.40 18.91 -5.91
C LEU A 42 1.41 17.43 -6.32
N TYR A 43 1.81 16.54 -5.42
CA TYR A 43 1.87 15.09 -5.67
C TYR A 43 0.60 14.33 -5.24
N ALA A 44 -0.16 14.82 -4.26
CA ALA A 44 -1.26 14.07 -3.64
C ALA A 44 -2.66 14.55 -4.02
N ALA A 45 -2.82 15.83 -4.35
CA ALA A 45 -4.12 16.44 -4.55
C ALA A 45 -4.49 16.48 -6.04
N PRO A 46 -5.74 16.18 -6.41
CA PRO A 46 -6.25 16.45 -7.76
C PRO A 46 -6.09 17.94 -8.14
N GLU A 47 -5.85 18.21 -9.42
CA GLU A 47 -5.59 19.56 -9.92
C GLU A 47 -6.79 20.51 -9.73
N ASP A 48 -8.01 19.99 -9.78
CA ASP A 48 -9.24 20.74 -9.52
C ASP A 48 -9.39 21.15 -8.05
N GLN A 49 -8.66 20.53 -7.12
CA GLN A 49 -8.72 20.82 -5.68
C GLN A 49 -7.62 21.77 -5.19
N VAL A 50 -6.75 22.20 -6.10
CA VAL A 50 -5.59 23.02 -5.80
C VAL A 50 -5.59 24.28 -6.67
N GLU A 51 -5.30 25.42 -6.07
CA GLU A 51 -5.05 26.67 -6.78
C GLU A 51 -3.60 27.08 -6.57
N ARG A 52 -2.90 27.40 -7.66
CA ARG A 52 -1.53 27.93 -7.60
C ARG A 52 -1.56 29.45 -7.63
N GLY A 53 -0.67 30.05 -6.86
CA GLY A 53 -0.50 31.49 -6.80
C GLY A 53 -0.27 32.00 -5.39
N SER A 54 0.22 33.24 -5.32
CA SER A 54 0.55 33.87 -4.05
C SER A 54 -0.67 34.10 -3.17
N ARG A 55 -0.52 33.81 -1.87
CA ARG A 55 -1.56 34.08 -0.88
C ARG A 55 -1.76 35.58 -0.68
N ARG A 56 -2.97 35.93 -0.24
CA ARG A 56 -3.31 37.29 0.18
C ARG A 56 -2.36 37.74 1.30
N GLY A 57 -1.81 38.95 1.18
CA GLY A 57 -0.88 39.50 2.16
C GLY A 57 0.53 38.90 2.13
N SER A 58 0.86 38.06 1.15
CA SER A 58 2.19 37.45 1.02
C SER A 58 3.32 38.47 0.82
N GLU A 59 3.00 39.69 0.37
CA GLU A 59 3.94 40.82 0.31
C GLU A 59 4.55 41.16 1.67
N ALA A 60 3.82 40.92 2.78
CA ALA A 60 4.34 41.10 4.13
C ALA A 60 5.53 40.18 4.47
N ALA A 61 5.76 39.13 3.67
CA ALA A 61 6.94 38.28 3.79
C ALA A 61 8.22 38.90 3.21
N ASN A 62 8.09 39.91 2.34
CA ASN A 62 9.22 40.53 1.64
C ASN A 62 9.83 41.65 2.48
N ARG A 63 10.67 41.30 3.46
CA ARG A 63 11.37 42.30 4.28
C ARG A 63 12.55 42.94 3.55
N SER A 64 13.07 42.24 2.53
CA SER A 64 14.14 42.71 1.66
C SER A 64 13.85 42.37 0.18
N PRO A 65 14.52 43.05 -0.78
CA PRO A 65 14.44 42.69 -2.20
C PRO A 65 14.89 41.26 -2.51
N ASP A 66 15.80 40.71 -1.71
CA ASP A 66 16.29 39.34 -1.90
C ASP A 66 15.25 38.29 -1.45
N ASP A 67 14.47 38.57 -0.40
CA ASP A 67 13.35 37.72 0.00
C ASP A 67 12.30 37.62 -1.12
N ALA A 68 12.01 38.74 -1.77
CA ALA A 68 11.09 38.78 -2.92
C ALA A 68 11.60 37.95 -4.11
N LYS A 69 12.92 37.96 -4.37
CA LYS A 69 13.54 37.09 -5.40
C LYS A 69 13.43 35.62 -5.04
N LEU A 70 13.71 35.25 -3.78
CA LEU A 70 13.61 33.87 -3.30
C LEU A 70 12.18 33.32 -3.41
N ARG A 71 11.17 34.15 -3.12
CA ARG A 71 9.76 33.77 -3.31
C ARG A 71 9.38 33.56 -4.76
N LYS A 72 9.75 34.50 -5.66
CA LYS A 72 9.52 34.34 -7.10
C LYS A 72 10.20 33.08 -7.64
N PHE A 73 11.42 32.82 -7.19
CA PHE A 73 12.14 31.59 -7.50
C PHE A 73 11.36 30.35 -7.03
N TYR A 74 10.87 30.36 -5.80
CA TYR A 74 10.11 29.24 -5.25
C TYR A 74 8.81 28.97 -6.02
N ALA A 75 8.06 30.02 -6.38
CA ALA A 75 6.88 29.89 -7.23
C ALA A 75 7.23 29.23 -8.58
N SER A 76 8.28 29.71 -9.26
CA SER A 76 8.73 29.13 -10.53
C SER A 76 9.17 27.67 -10.39
N LEU A 77 9.82 27.28 -9.29
CA LEU A 77 10.18 25.89 -9.02
C LEU A 77 8.94 25.00 -8.83
N LEU A 78 7.92 25.50 -8.12
CA LEU A 78 6.67 24.76 -7.93
C LEU A 78 5.89 24.61 -9.22
N ASP A 79 5.93 25.61 -10.11
CA ASP A 79 5.30 25.52 -11.43
C ASP A 79 5.94 24.41 -12.26
N GLU A 80 7.27 24.40 -12.35
CA GLU A 80 8.03 23.36 -13.07
C GLU A 80 7.82 21.96 -12.48
N LEU A 81 7.89 21.82 -11.16
CA LEU A 81 7.59 20.54 -10.49
C LEU A 81 6.14 20.11 -10.73
N GLY A 82 5.21 21.06 -10.72
CA GLY A 82 3.79 20.79 -10.88
C GLY A 82 3.36 20.44 -12.32
N GLU A 83 4.13 20.91 -13.31
CA GLU A 83 4.00 20.57 -14.75
C GLU A 83 4.72 19.27 -15.11
N SER A 84 5.59 18.76 -14.25
CA SER A 84 6.29 17.49 -14.47
C SER A 84 5.30 16.32 -14.66
N GLU A 85 5.67 15.39 -15.54
CA GLU A 85 4.91 14.16 -15.76
C GLU A 85 4.80 13.32 -14.48
N VAL A 86 5.84 13.34 -13.63
CA VAL A 86 5.85 12.66 -12.35
C VAL A 86 4.74 13.19 -11.44
N ALA A 87 4.60 14.50 -11.30
CA ALA A 87 3.54 15.09 -10.49
C ALA A 87 2.15 14.77 -11.07
N ALA A 88 1.96 14.88 -12.39
CA ALA A 88 0.70 14.55 -13.04
C ALA A 88 0.29 13.07 -12.81
N ARG A 89 1.22 12.14 -12.99
CA ARG A 89 0.98 10.72 -12.76
C ARG A 89 0.76 10.40 -11.28
N ALA A 90 1.57 10.96 -10.37
CA ALA A 90 1.40 10.77 -8.92
C ALA A 90 -0.01 11.18 -8.43
N ARG A 91 -0.56 12.30 -8.92
CA ARG A 91 -1.93 12.73 -8.60
C ARG A 91 -2.98 11.68 -8.98
N SER A 92 -2.80 11.03 -10.13
CA SER A 92 -3.71 9.98 -10.60
C SER A 92 -3.70 8.71 -9.73
N LEU A 93 -2.56 8.43 -9.08
CA LEU A 93 -2.37 7.24 -8.23
C LEU A 93 -3.06 7.34 -6.85
N ARG A 94 -3.57 8.52 -6.46
CA ARG A 94 -4.22 8.76 -5.14
C ARG A 94 -3.37 8.21 -3.99
N LEU A 95 -2.12 8.64 -3.94
CA LEU A 95 -1.13 8.16 -2.97
C LEU A 95 -1.63 8.33 -1.52
N SER A 96 -1.33 7.31 -0.69
CA SER A 96 -1.54 7.37 0.75
C SER A 96 -0.63 8.41 1.39
N ASP A 97 -1.01 8.89 2.59
CA ASP A 97 -0.21 9.90 3.31
C ASP A 97 1.22 9.41 3.61
N ASP A 98 1.40 8.12 3.83
CA ASP A 98 2.70 7.52 4.09
C ASP A 98 3.59 7.55 2.84
N LEU A 99 3.03 7.26 1.66
CA LEU A 99 3.75 7.35 0.39
C LEU A 99 4.12 8.80 0.05
N VAL A 100 3.21 9.75 0.31
CA VAL A 100 3.50 11.18 0.11
C VAL A 100 4.64 11.62 1.05
N THR A 101 4.61 11.21 2.32
CA THR A 101 5.68 11.50 3.29
C THR A 101 7.03 10.99 2.80
N VAL A 102 7.07 9.76 2.28
CA VAL A 102 8.27 9.12 1.74
C VAL A 102 8.77 9.84 0.47
N VAL A 103 7.89 10.23 -0.43
CA VAL A 103 8.23 11.04 -1.61
C VAL A 103 8.85 12.38 -1.19
N LEU A 104 8.23 13.09 -0.25
CA LEU A 104 8.74 14.35 0.27
C LEU A 104 10.09 14.18 0.97
N ALA A 105 10.27 13.10 1.74
CA ALA A 105 11.55 12.78 2.37
C ALA A 105 12.66 12.53 1.34
N ARG A 106 12.34 11.88 0.21
CA ARG A 106 13.30 11.66 -0.88
C ARG A 106 13.69 12.96 -1.57
N ILE A 107 12.72 13.80 -1.94
CA ILE A 107 12.96 15.07 -2.63
C ILE A 107 13.72 16.05 -1.72
N CYS A 108 13.28 16.19 -0.47
CA CYS A 108 13.75 17.24 0.43
C CYS A 108 14.80 16.78 1.44
N GLY A 109 15.05 15.48 1.61
CA GLY A 109 15.95 14.97 2.66
C GLY A 109 17.38 15.50 2.55
N THR A 110 17.89 15.61 1.32
CA THR A 110 19.24 16.13 1.05
C THR A 110 19.35 17.65 1.12
N LEU A 111 18.22 18.36 1.15
CA LEU A 111 18.17 19.82 1.28
C LEU A 111 18.62 20.26 2.67
N LEU A 112 18.18 19.56 3.71
CA LEU A 112 18.45 19.93 5.11
C LEU A 112 19.92 19.87 5.47
N ALA A 113 20.70 18.99 4.83
CA ALA A 113 22.16 18.96 4.99
C ALA A 113 22.84 20.27 4.55
N ARG A 114 22.15 21.11 3.76
CA ARG A 114 22.66 22.38 3.23
C ARG A 114 22.13 23.60 3.98
N VAL A 115 21.28 23.39 5.00
CA VAL A 115 20.67 24.45 5.80
C VAL A 115 21.35 24.49 7.16
N GLY A 116 22.05 25.58 7.46
CA GLY A 116 22.79 25.74 8.72
C GLY A 116 21.92 26.11 9.93
N SER A 117 20.69 26.56 9.70
CA SER A 117 19.73 26.96 10.74
C SER A 117 18.80 25.81 11.12
N ARG A 118 18.39 25.75 12.40
CA ARG A 118 17.35 24.84 12.88
C ARG A 118 16.02 25.59 13.08
N PRO A 119 14.86 24.90 12.97
CA PRO A 119 13.59 25.52 13.31
C PRO A 119 13.55 25.87 14.80
N ALA A 120 12.93 27.00 15.14
CA ALA A 120 12.68 27.41 16.52
C ALA A 120 11.43 26.74 17.13
N TYR A 121 10.74 25.90 16.35
CA TYR A 121 9.47 25.28 16.70
C TYR A 121 9.50 23.77 16.43
N PRO A 122 8.76 22.97 17.22
CA PRO A 122 8.64 21.54 16.99
C PRO A 122 7.76 21.21 15.78
N ALA A 123 7.95 20.02 15.21
CA ALA A 123 7.09 19.46 14.17
C ALA A 123 5.80 18.85 14.75
N SER A 124 5.11 19.60 15.60
CA SER A 124 3.90 19.16 16.30
C SER A 124 2.79 20.20 16.15
N LEU A 125 2.00 20.04 15.09
CA LEU A 125 0.77 20.81 14.89
C LEU A 125 -0.45 19.90 15.15
N PRO A 126 -1.52 20.41 15.79
CA PRO A 126 -2.75 19.63 15.97
C PRO A 126 -3.39 19.25 14.63
N LEU A 127 -4.04 18.09 14.58
CA LEU A 127 -4.83 17.64 13.43
C LEU A 127 -6.28 18.12 13.55
N ASP A 128 -6.47 19.44 13.54
CA ASP A 128 -7.77 20.08 13.68
C ASP A 128 -8.10 20.92 12.44
N PRO A 129 -9.15 20.57 11.66
CA PRO A 129 -9.59 21.36 10.51
C PRO A 129 -10.03 22.79 10.86
N GLU A 130 -10.53 23.03 12.07
CA GLU A 130 -11.03 24.36 12.45
C GLU A 130 -9.88 25.36 12.62
N MET A 131 -8.69 24.90 13.00
CA MET A 131 -7.48 25.74 13.10
C MET A 131 -7.03 26.33 11.75
N VAL A 132 -7.47 25.74 10.63
CA VAL A 132 -6.98 26.10 9.29
C VAL A 132 -8.05 26.76 8.41
N ARG A 133 -9.31 26.87 8.86
CA ARG A 133 -10.43 27.39 8.05
C ARG A 133 -10.27 28.88 7.69
N ASP A 134 -9.90 29.72 8.66
CA ASP A 134 -9.83 31.19 8.49
C ASP A 134 -8.41 31.76 8.64
N LEU A 135 -7.39 30.92 8.40
CA LEU A 135 -6.01 31.27 8.68
C LEU A 135 -5.46 32.38 7.78
N ASP A 136 -5.90 32.45 6.51
CA ASP A 136 -5.31 33.32 5.48
C ASP A 136 -5.26 34.81 5.90
N GLY A 137 -6.29 35.31 6.61
CA GLY A 137 -6.33 36.69 7.09
C GLY A 137 -5.33 36.99 8.22
N GLN A 138 -4.98 36.00 9.03
CA GLN A 138 -4.12 36.14 10.20
C GLN A 138 -2.64 35.91 9.89
N LEU A 139 -2.33 35.31 8.72
CA LEU A 139 -0.96 34.94 8.35
C LEU A 139 0.06 36.09 8.36
N PRO A 140 -0.25 37.32 7.89
CA PRO A 140 0.71 38.43 7.93
C PRO A 140 1.11 38.83 9.36
N GLU A 141 0.14 38.89 10.28
CA GLU A 141 0.37 39.21 11.69
C GLU A 141 1.19 38.09 12.36
N LEU A 142 0.78 36.83 12.18
CA LEU A 142 1.50 35.67 12.70
C LEU A 142 2.92 35.58 12.15
N TRP A 143 3.15 35.98 10.89
CA TRP A 143 4.47 36.03 10.28
C TRP A 143 5.39 37.02 10.99
N ALA A 144 4.87 38.19 11.37
CA ALA A 144 5.62 39.24 12.05
C ALA A 144 6.05 38.85 13.47
N LEU A 145 5.29 37.99 14.18
CA LEU A 145 5.53 37.61 15.57
C LEU A 145 6.81 36.79 15.81
N GLN A 146 7.42 36.19 14.78
CA GLN A 146 8.62 35.38 14.93
C GLN A 146 9.69 35.72 13.88
N THR A 147 10.94 35.43 14.20
CA THR A 147 12.04 35.48 13.23
C THR A 147 11.93 34.33 12.25
N ARG A 148 11.91 34.63 10.95
CA ARG A 148 11.66 33.65 9.86
C ARG A 148 12.94 33.20 9.17
N ARG A 149 14.03 33.15 9.93
CA ARG A 149 15.37 32.88 9.41
C ARG A 149 15.48 31.48 8.82
N PHE A 150 14.93 30.49 9.52
CA PHE A 150 14.92 29.11 9.08
C PHE A 150 14.20 28.94 7.73
N GLU A 151 13.02 29.55 7.58
CA GLU A 151 12.24 29.50 6.34
C GLU A 151 12.99 30.14 5.16
N LEU A 152 13.61 31.29 5.38
CA LEU A 152 14.37 32.00 4.35
C LEU A 152 15.67 31.26 3.98
N ASP A 153 16.38 30.69 4.96
CA ASP A 153 17.58 29.89 4.70
C ASP A 153 17.24 28.62 3.90
N VAL A 154 16.08 28.01 4.15
CA VAL A 154 15.56 26.87 3.37
C VAL A 154 15.22 27.29 1.93
N LEU A 155 14.56 28.44 1.71
CA LEU A 155 14.32 28.98 0.37
C LEU A 155 15.65 29.26 -0.37
N GLY A 156 16.62 29.84 0.33
CA GLY A 156 17.97 30.07 -0.21
C GLY A 156 18.68 28.77 -0.57
N ALA A 157 18.54 27.71 0.24
CA ALA A 157 19.07 26.39 -0.06
C ALA A 157 18.40 25.78 -1.29
N LEU A 158 17.07 25.87 -1.41
CA LEU A 158 16.31 25.42 -2.58
C LEU A 158 16.78 26.13 -3.86
N ALA A 159 16.99 27.44 -3.79
CA ALA A 159 17.52 28.22 -4.91
C ALA A 159 18.88 27.71 -5.39
N ARG A 160 19.79 27.40 -4.45
CA ARG A 160 21.11 26.83 -4.77
C ARG A 160 21.06 25.38 -5.22
N SER A 161 20.04 24.62 -4.83
CA SER A 161 19.88 23.19 -5.14
C SER A 161 18.80 22.89 -6.17
N ARG A 162 18.37 23.89 -6.97
CA ARG A 162 17.27 23.76 -7.94
C ARG A 162 17.34 22.48 -8.77
N LEU A 163 18.44 22.33 -9.52
CA LEU A 163 18.63 21.21 -10.44
C LEU A 163 18.59 19.87 -9.70
N HIS A 164 19.19 19.81 -8.52
CA HIS A 164 19.20 18.62 -7.68
C HIS A 164 17.78 18.21 -7.24
N VAL A 165 16.94 19.18 -6.85
CA VAL A 165 15.55 18.92 -6.46
C VAL A 165 14.73 18.41 -7.65
N LEU A 166 14.88 19.03 -8.82
CA LEU A 166 14.21 18.60 -10.05
C LEU A 166 14.64 17.20 -10.46
N THR A 167 15.95 16.92 -10.45
CA THR A 167 16.47 15.58 -10.75
C THR A 167 15.95 14.52 -9.77
N LEU A 168 15.87 14.84 -8.47
CA LEU A 168 15.29 13.91 -7.49
C LEU A 168 13.81 13.68 -7.69
N ALA A 169 13.06 14.71 -8.09
CA ALA A 169 11.65 14.61 -8.44
C ALA A 169 11.45 13.74 -9.69
N ASP A 170 12.24 13.95 -10.75
CA ASP A 170 12.18 13.16 -11.98
C ASP A 170 12.63 11.71 -11.76
N ALA A 171 13.56 11.48 -10.83
CA ALA A 171 14.05 10.14 -10.48
C ALA A 171 13.10 9.34 -9.56
N ILE A 172 11.89 9.83 -9.31
CA ILE A 172 10.86 9.08 -8.58
C ILE A 172 10.33 7.96 -9.48
N ASP A 173 10.52 6.72 -9.03
CA ASP A 173 9.95 5.56 -9.70
C ASP A 173 8.44 5.47 -9.41
N LEU A 174 7.66 5.86 -10.41
CA LEU A 174 6.20 5.85 -10.38
C LEU A 174 5.62 4.43 -10.35
N ASP A 175 6.30 3.46 -10.94
CA ASP A 175 5.83 2.08 -10.97
C ASP A 175 5.94 1.46 -9.58
N THR A 176 7.06 1.72 -8.88
CA THR A 176 7.20 1.39 -7.45
C THR A 176 6.11 2.06 -6.61
N LEU A 177 5.82 3.34 -6.81
CA LEU A 177 4.72 4.01 -6.09
C LEU A 177 3.35 3.42 -6.41
N ARG A 178 3.09 3.08 -7.67
CA ARG A 178 1.84 2.46 -8.12
C ARG A 178 1.63 1.10 -7.47
N LEU A 179 2.65 0.23 -7.49
CA LEU A 179 2.55 -1.07 -6.85
C LEU A 179 2.32 -0.91 -5.35
N LEU A 180 3.09 -0.08 -4.66
CA LEU A 180 2.90 0.18 -3.22
C LEU A 180 1.49 0.70 -2.93
N GLY A 181 0.95 1.60 -3.76
CA GLY A 181 -0.44 2.05 -3.67
C GLY A 181 -1.46 0.92 -3.85
N MET A 182 -1.22 0.00 -4.80
CA MET A 182 -2.09 -1.18 -5.03
C MET A 182 -2.03 -2.21 -3.91
N LEU A 183 -0.87 -2.35 -3.26
CA LEU A 183 -0.68 -3.23 -2.09
C LEU A 183 -1.28 -2.62 -0.82
N GLY A 184 -1.56 -1.31 -0.86
CA GLY A 184 -2.17 -0.52 0.21
C GLY A 184 -1.17 -0.13 1.30
N PRO A 185 -1.51 0.85 2.16
CA PRO A 185 -0.65 1.26 3.24
C PRO A 185 -0.38 0.07 4.17
N GLU A 186 0.88 -0.20 4.48
CA GLU A 186 1.17 -1.20 5.51
C GLU A 186 0.57 -0.72 6.83
N SER A 187 -0.10 -1.60 7.58
CA SER A 187 -0.54 -1.28 8.94
C SER A 187 0.62 -0.86 9.88
N SER A 188 1.87 -1.17 9.51
CA SER A 188 3.13 -0.72 10.15
C SER A 188 3.64 0.64 9.68
N ALA A 189 3.13 1.19 8.56
CA ALA A 189 3.53 2.48 8.01
C ALA A 189 3.06 3.68 8.86
N ALA A 190 2.20 3.47 9.85
CA ALA A 190 1.91 4.45 10.90
C ALA A 190 3.09 4.68 11.86
N SER A 191 4.17 3.88 11.76
CA SER A 191 5.40 4.01 12.53
C SER A 191 6.55 4.55 11.67
N ALA A 192 7.44 5.34 12.27
CA ALA A 192 8.62 5.88 11.59
C ALA A 192 9.50 4.79 10.94
N LEU A 193 9.51 3.58 11.50
CA LEU A 193 10.22 2.43 10.93
C LEU A 193 9.65 2.01 9.57
N GLY A 194 8.31 2.00 9.44
CA GLY A 194 7.66 1.68 8.17
C GLY A 194 7.98 2.68 7.06
N HIS A 195 8.07 3.98 7.38
CA HIS A 195 8.52 4.99 6.41
C HIS A 195 9.98 4.80 6.00
N VAL A 196 10.87 4.40 6.92
CA VAL A 196 12.27 4.08 6.60
C VAL A 196 12.37 2.87 5.68
N ASP A 197 11.59 1.82 5.93
CA ASP A 197 11.58 0.62 5.09
C ASP A 197 11.06 0.93 3.68
N LEU A 198 10.02 1.76 3.56
CA LEU A 198 9.51 2.24 2.26
C LEU A 198 10.52 3.13 1.53
N LEU A 199 11.22 4.01 2.25
CA LEU A 199 12.30 4.82 1.68
C LEU A 199 13.44 3.94 1.15
N ALA A 200 13.83 2.92 1.90
CA ALA A 200 14.86 1.97 1.50
C ALA A 200 14.42 1.15 0.27
N ALA A 201 13.15 0.75 0.20
CA ALA A 201 12.60 0.06 -0.95
C ALA A 201 12.66 0.92 -2.22
N LEU A 202 12.21 2.19 -2.16
CA LEU A 202 12.27 3.10 -3.31
C LEU A 202 13.69 3.42 -3.80
N GLY A 203 14.68 3.34 -2.91
CA GLY A 203 16.09 3.58 -3.23
C GLY A 203 16.82 2.38 -3.82
N SER A 204 16.19 1.19 -3.84
CA SER A 204 16.86 -0.06 -4.20
C SER A 204 16.59 -0.44 -5.67
N PRO A 205 17.62 -0.55 -6.54
CA PRO A 205 17.44 -0.97 -7.93
C PRO A 205 16.73 -2.33 -8.05
N ALA A 206 17.10 -3.29 -7.20
CA ALA A 206 16.48 -4.62 -7.20
C ALA A 206 15.00 -4.58 -6.81
N ALA A 207 14.56 -3.59 -6.03
CA ALA A 207 13.14 -3.43 -5.70
C ALA A 207 12.35 -2.92 -6.90
N ASN A 208 12.91 -1.99 -7.67
CA ASN A 208 12.31 -1.47 -8.89
C ASN A 208 12.14 -2.60 -9.92
N ASP A 209 13.16 -3.45 -10.10
CA ASP A 209 13.08 -4.60 -11.01
C ASP A 209 11.96 -5.58 -10.60
N ILE A 210 11.83 -5.86 -9.30
CA ILE A 210 10.74 -6.69 -8.75
C ILE A 210 9.38 -6.05 -9.07
N VAL A 211 9.26 -4.73 -8.90
CA VAL A 211 8.01 -4.03 -9.13
C VAL A 211 7.61 -4.07 -10.59
N ASN A 212 8.52 -3.72 -11.49
CA ASN A 212 8.27 -3.71 -12.93
C ASN A 212 7.78 -5.07 -13.39
N PHE A 213 8.49 -6.13 -12.97
CA PHE A 213 8.09 -7.50 -13.27
C PHE A 213 6.72 -7.88 -12.67
N SER A 214 6.43 -7.47 -11.43
CA SER A 214 5.09 -7.67 -10.84
C SER A 214 3.99 -6.99 -11.64
N LEU A 215 4.19 -5.74 -12.08
CA LEU A 215 3.21 -4.98 -12.84
C LEU A 215 2.99 -5.55 -14.24
N GLU A 216 4.02 -6.11 -14.88
CA GLU A 216 3.90 -6.86 -16.12
C GLU A 216 3.07 -8.15 -15.96
N LEU A 217 3.28 -8.87 -14.85
CA LEU A 217 2.56 -10.13 -14.60
C LEU A 217 1.11 -9.91 -14.17
N LEU A 218 0.81 -8.84 -13.44
CA LEU A 218 -0.51 -8.63 -12.83
C LEU A 218 -1.67 -8.73 -13.84
N PRO A 219 -1.65 -8.07 -15.01
CA PRO A 219 -2.70 -8.23 -16.01
C PRO A 219 -2.93 -9.69 -16.40
N SER A 220 -1.88 -10.42 -16.75
CA SER A 220 -1.97 -11.83 -17.17
C SER A 220 -2.43 -12.75 -16.04
N VAL A 221 -1.93 -12.51 -14.82
CA VAL A 221 -2.26 -13.31 -13.64
C VAL A 221 -3.71 -13.06 -13.18
N LEU A 222 -4.21 -11.84 -13.32
CA LEU A 222 -5.59 -11.44 -13.02
C LEU A 222 -6.57 -11.78 -14.15
N GLU A 223 -6.11 -11.84 -15.40
CA GLU A 223 -6.89 -12.25 -16.57
C GLU A 223 -7.36 -13.70 -16.53
N THR A 224 -6.88 -14.51 -15.59
CA THR A 224 -7.38 -15.89 -15.46
C THR A 224 -8.88 -15.88 -15.41
N ARG A 225 -9.44 -16.44 -16.50
CA ARG A 225 -10.85 -16.58 -16.82
C ARG A 225 -11.66 -16.50 -15.56
N ARG A 226 -12.61 -15.53 -15.52
CA ARG A 226 -13.82 -15.68 -14.72
C ARG A 226 -14.17 -17.16 -14.86
N LYS A 227 -13.95 -17.96 -13.81
CA LYS A 227 -14.76 -19.16 -13.63
C LYS A 227 -16.13 -18.58 -13.83
N HIS A 228 -16.81 -19.02 -14.89
CA HIS A 228 -18.22 -18.75 -14.97
C HIS A 228 -18.69 -19.01 -13.55
N SER A 229 -19.16 -17.98 -12.84
CA SER A 229 -20.15 -18.29 -11.85
C SER A 229 -21.09 -19.12 -12.70
N ALA A 230 -21.24 -20.40 -12.36
CA ALA A 230 -22.50 -21.03 -12.63
C ALA A 230 -23.49 -20.11 -11.90
N GLY A 231 -23.90 -19.03 -12.57
CA GLY A 231 -25.26 -18.62 -12.50
C GLY A 231 -25.95 -19.91 -12.86
N THR A 232 -26.46 -20.56 -11.84
CA THR A 232 -27.52 -21.52 -11.97
C THR A 232 -28.65 -20.78 -12.65
N GLN A 233 -28.51 -20.58 -13.97
CA GLN A 233 -29.66 -20.72 -14.84
C GLN A 233 -30.20 -22.08 -14.45
N ALA A 234 -31.42 -22.07 -13.90
CA ALA A 234 -32.22 -23.26 -13.68
C ALA A 234 -32.51 -23.89 -15.04
N ALA A 235 -31.48 -24.46 -15.65
CA ALA A 235 -31.59 -25.30 -16.80
C ALA A 235 -31.91 -26.68 -16.25
N PHE A 236 -33.22 -26.92 -16.17
CA PHE A 236 -33.89 -28.21 -15.95
C PHE A 236 -34.05 -28.70 -14.50
N GLY A 237 -35.32 -28.76 -14.06
CA GLY A 237 -35.80 -29.71 -13.07
C GLY A 237 -36.05 -29.16 -11.65
N TYR A 238 -37.05 -29.73 -10.99
CA TYR A 238 -37.59 -29.46 -9.63
C TYR A 238 -36.60 -29.56 -8.45
N SER A 239 -35.30 -29.35 -8.65
CA SER A 239 -34.23 -29.56 -7.66
C SER A 239 -34.01 -28.41 -6.67
N GLY A 240 -34.67 -27.26 -6.87
CA GLY A 240 -34.53 -26.05 -6.05
C GLY A 240 -35.72 -25.74 -5.15
N LEU A 241 -36.55 -26.73 -4.82
CA LEU A 241 -37.69 -26.57 -3.91
C LEU A 241 -37.44 -27.36 -2.62
N GLY A 242 -37.71 -26.71 -1.49
CA GLY A 242 -37.53 -27.30 -0.17
C GLY A 242 -38.54 -26.73 0.81
N ASN A 243 -38.72 -27.40 1.95
CA ASN A 243 -39.68 -27.01 2.97
C ASN A 243 -39.09 -26.10 4.07
N LYS A 244 -37.92 -25.51 3.81
CA LYS A 244 -37.23 -24.58 4.72
C LYS A 244 -36.72 -23.37 3.95
N GLY A 245 -37.03 -22.17 4.44
CA GLY A 245 -36.57 -20.92 3.84
C GLY A 245 -37.06 -19.69 4.62
N SER A 246 -36.58 -18.51 4.20
CA SER A 246 -37.14 -17.22 4.63
C SER A 246 -38.46 -16.96 3.91
N VAL A 247 -39.32 -16.09 4.46
CA VAL A 247 -40.52 -15.58 3.78
C VAL A 247 -40.17 -14.99 2.40
N ASP A 248 -39.00 -14.34 2.27
CA ASP A 248 -38.52 -13.78 1.00
C ASP A 248 -38.24 -14.84 -0.09
N SER A 249 -38.13 -16.10 0.31
CA SER A 249 -37.91 -17.25 -0.56
C SER A 249 -39.15 -18.13 -0.73
N LEU A 250 -40.31 -17.72 -0.20
CA LEU A 250 -41.56 -18.45 -0.34
C LEU A 250 -41.95 -18.58 -1.81
N VAL A 251 -42.37 -19.78 -2.23
CA VAL A 251 -42.93 -19.95 -3.56
C VAL A 251 -44.25 -19.19 -3.62
N LEU A 252 -44.39 -18.26 -4.57
CA LEU A 252 -45.55 -17.36 -4.64
C LEU A 252 -46.89 -18.08 -4.77
N THR A 253 -46.91 -19.30 -5.32
CA THR A 253 -48.12 -20.14 -5.38
C THR A 253 -48.58 -20.65 -4.00
N GLU A 254 -47.74 -20.57 -2.96
CA GLU A 254 -48.18 -20.88 -1.59
C GLU A 254 -49.08 -19.76 -1.03
N LEU A 255 -49.03 -18.54 -1.58
CA LEU A 255 -49.90 -17.44 -1.16
C LEU A 255 -51.30 -17.49 -1.76
N THR A 256 -51.59 -18.47 -2.62
CA THR A 256 -52.92 -18.63 -3.23
C THR A 256 -53.83 -19.55 -2.42
N TRP A 257 -53.32 -20.19 -1.36
CA TRP A 257 -54.14 -21.02 -0.48
C TRP A 257 -55.03 -20.17 0.43
N ASP A 258 -56.13 -20.76 0.87
CA ASP A 258 -56.97 -20.18 1.92
C ASP A 258 -56.19 -20.06 3.24
N ASP A 259 -56.54 -19.08 4.07
CA ASP A 259 -55.80 -18.74 5.29
C ASP A 259 -55.66 -19.94 6.24
N ALA A 260 -56.72 -20.75 6.36
CA ALA A 260 -56.72 -21.95 7.20
C ALA A 260 -55.78 -23.04 6.65
N GLU A 261 -55.73 -23.20 5.33
CA GLU A 261 -54.90 -24.22 4.67
C GLU A 261 -53.43 -23.79 4.65
N PHE A 262 -53.15 -22.50 4.44
CA PHE A 262 -51.82 -21.93 4.56
C PHE A 262 -51.25 -22.10 5.98
N ALA A 263 -52.06 -21.82 7.01
CA ALA A 263 -51.67 -22.01 8.41
C ALA A 263 -51.38 -23.49 8.73
N ARG A 264 -52.22 -24.42 8.26
CA ARG A 264 -52.01 -25.87 8.41
C ARG A 264 -50.68 -26.29 7.80
N ARG A 265 -50.44 -25.93 6.53
CA ARG A 265 -49.20 -26.26 5.81
C ARG A 265 -47.97 -25.61 6.41
N MET A 266 -48.09 -24.43 7.03
CA MET A 266 -47.00 -23.79 7.77
C MET A 266 -46.60 -24.61 8.99
N VAL A 267 -47.58 -25.05 9.79
CA VAL A 267 -47.35 -25.85 11.01
C VAL A 267 -46.77 -27.23 10.67
N GLU A 268 -47.24 -27.83 9.59
CA GLU A 268 -46.81 -29.17 9.15
C GLU A 268 -45.49 -29.17 8.35
N ASN A 269 -44.85 -28.01 8.14
CA ASN A 269 -43.66 -27.84 7.29
C ASN A 269 -43.87 -28.35 5.85
N GLU A 270 -45.04 -28.08 5.29
CA GLU A 270 -45.40 -28.41 3.90
C GLU A 270 -45.31 -27.21 2.95
N ILE A 271 -45.01 -26.01 3.47
CA ILE A 271 -44.81 -24.81 2.67
C ILE A 271 -43.52 -24.92 1.85
N LEU A 272 -43.62 -24.62 0.55
CA LEU A 272 -42.49 -24.65 -0.36
C LEU A 272 -41.75 -23.31 -0.41
N TYR A 273 -40.43 -23.40 -0.37
CA TYR A 273 -39.49 -22.31 -0.53
C TYR A 273 -38.55 -22.61 -1.70
N TYR A 274 -38.18 -21.57 -2.44
CA TYR A 274 -37.07 -21.62 -3.38
C TYR A 274 -35.77 -21.81 -2.58
N THR A 275 -35.23 -23.02 -2.61
CA THR A 275 -33.93 -23.33 -2.04
C THR A 275 -32.87 -22.86 -3.02
N ARG A 276 -32.24 -21.72 -2.72
CA ARG A 276 -30.96 -21.41 -3.35
C ARG A 276 -30.02 -22.51 -2.91
N GLU A 277 -29.50 -23.29 -3.84
CA GLU A 277 -28.32 -24.11 -3.61
C GLU A 277 -27.21 -23.12 -3.23
N GLN A 278 -27.10 -22.81 -1.93
CA GLN A 278 -25.98 -22.04 -1.41
C GLN A 278 -24.78 -22.93 -1.68
N ALA A 279 -23.98 -22.57 -2.68
CA ALA A 279 -22.66 -23.15 -2.85
C ALA A 279 -22.03 -23.15 -1.45
N PRO A 280 -21.59 -24.31 -0.94
CA PRO A 280 -21.06 -24.39 0.41
C PRO A 280 -20.01 -23.30 0.56
N ASP A 281 -20.12 -22.54 1.65
CA ASP A 281 -19.20 -21.45 1.96
C ASP A 281 -17.80 -22.06 2.02
N VAL A 282 -17.04 -21.96 0.92
CA VAL A 282 -15.75 -22.63 0.80
C VAL A 282 -14.88 -21.95 1.83
N ALA A 283 -14.53 -22.68 2.89
CA ALA A 283 -13.65 -22.19 3.94
C ALA A 283 -12.42 -21.55 3.28
N LYS A 284 -12.25 -20.24 3.50
CA LYS A 284 -11.17 -19.45 2.91
C LYS A 284 -9.84 -20.15 3.19
N ARG A 285 -9.16 -20.53 2.11
CA ARG A 285 -7.90 -21.25 2.18
C ARG A 285 -6.81 -20.27 2.60
N LEU A 286 -5.91 -20.79 3.42
CA LEU A 286 -4.70 -20.06 3.79
C LEU A 286 -3.60 -20.41 2.80
N HIS A 287 -3.16 -19.45 2.01
CA HIS A 287 -2.03 -19.62 1.10
C HIS A 287 -0.74 -19.13 1.72
N LEU A 288 0.22 -20.03 1.91
CA LEU A 288 1.55 -19.72 2.42
C LEU A 288 2.56 -19.64 1.26
N MET A 289 3.01 -18.43 0.96
CA MET A 289 4.09 -18.14 0.00
C MET A 289 5.44 -18.34 0.68
N VAL A 290 6.17 -19.38 0.30
CA VAL A 290 7.48 -19.73 0.85
C VAL A 290 8.55 -19.47 -0.21
N ILE A 291 9.28 -18.37 -0.05
CA ILE A 291 10.18 -17.81 -1.07
C ILE A 291 11.63 -18.08 -0.68
N ASP A 292 12.39 -18.72 -1.58
CA ASP A 292 13.82 -18.95 -1.41
C ASP A 292 14.58 -17.62 -1.44
N ALA A 293 15.35 -17.34 -0.39
CA ALA A 293 16.21 -16.18 -0.25
C ALA A 293 17.70 -16.53 -0.23
N SER A 294 18.05 -17.78 -0.54
CA SER A 294 19.43 -18.25 -0.56
C SER A 294 20.25 -17.60 -1.69
N ALA A 295 21.57 -17.72 -1.61
CA ALA A 295 22.49 -17.01 -2.51
C ALA A 295 22.31 -17.31 -4.02
N SER A 296 21.74 -18.47 -4.40
CA SER A 296 21.48 -18.82 -5.81
C SER A 296 20.28 -18.11 -6.41
N MET A 297 19.44 -17.52 -5.56
CA MET A 297 18.29 -16.75 -5.99
C MET A 297 18.71 -15.33 -6.37
N ARG A 298 19.92 -14.87 -6.02
CA ARG A 298 20.35 -13.49 -6.31
C ARG A 298 20.29 -13.16 -7.81
N GLY A 299 20.06 -11.88 -8.11
CA GLY A 299 19.85 -11.40 -9.48
C GLY A 299 18.43 -11.68 -9.96
N ASP A 300 18.29 -12.03 -11.23
CA ASP A 300 16.99 -12.16 -11.92
C ASP A 300 16.05 -13.18 -11.27
N ARG A 301 16.59 -14.25 -10.67
CA ARG A 301 15.76 -15.27 -10.00
C ARG A 301 15.03 -14.71 -8.79
N GLN A 302 15.63 -13.77 -8.06
CA GLN A 302 15.03 -13.12 -6.90
C GLN A 302 13.96 -12.13 -7.37
N VAL A 303 14.25 -11.40 -8.45
CA VAL A 303 13.29 -10.50 -9.11
C VAL A 303 12.05 -11.30 -9.52
N PHE A 304 12.24 -12.38 -10.25
CA PHE A 304 11.17 -13.27 -10.70
C PHE A 304 10.39 -13.86 -9.52
N ALA A 305 11.10 -14.45 -8.54
CA ALA A 305 10.46 -15.15 -7.42
C ALA A 305 9.56 -14.22 -6.60
N ARG A 306 10.04 -13.03 -6.27
CA ARG A 306 9.28 -12.05 -5.48
C ARG A 306 8.18 -11.42 -6.32
N GLY A 307 8.46 -11.07 -7.57
CA GLY A 307 7.47 -10.43 -8.42
C GLY A 307 6.29 -11.35 -8.72
N LEU A 308 6.55 -12.64 -8.94
CA LEU A 308 5.53 -13.68 -9.06
C LEU A 308 4.77 -13.87 -7.75
N ALA A 309 5.46 -13.94 -6.60
CA ALA A 309 4.81 -14.10 -5.31
C ALA A 309 3.82 -12.96 -5.01
N ILE A 310 4.20 -11.72 -5.30
CA ILE A 310 3.35 -10.53 -5.14
C ILE A 310 2.13 -10.60 -6.09
N ALA A 311 2.35 -10.92 -7.37
CA ALA A 311 1.27 -11.01 -8.35
C ALA A 311 0.26 -12.10 -7.99
N LEU A 312 0.74 -13.31 -7.62
CA LEU A 312 -0.11 -14.42 -7.18
C LEU A 312 -0.85 -14.08 -5.89
N ALA A 313 -0.17 -13.48 -4.92
CA ALA A 313 -0.80 -13.09 -3.67
C ALA A 313 -1.90 -12.05 -3.90
N LYS A 314 -1.67 -11.04 -4.76
CA LYS A 314 -2.69 -10.04 -5.08
C LYS A 314 -3.93 -10.68 -5.70
N LYS A 315 -3.73 -11.62 -6.61
CA LYS A 315 -4.83 -12.39 -7.22
C LYS A 315 -5.62 -13.16 -6.18
N LEU A 316 -4.95 -13.94 -5.33
CA LEU A 316 -5.60 -14.74 -4.28
C LEU A 316 -6.37 -13.85 -3.31
N GLN A 317 -5.78 -12.71 -2.94
CA GLN A 317 -6.43 -11.73 -2.08
C GLN A 317 -7.69 -11.11 -2.74
N LEU A 318 -7.65 -10.85 -4.04
CA LEU A 318 -8.84 -10.40 -4.80
C LEU A 318 -9.91 -11.47 -4.92
N GLN A 319 -9.53 -12.75 -4.80
CA GLN A 319 -10.46 -13.88 -4.70
C GLN A 319 -11.02 -14.07 -3.28
N GLY A 320 -10.59 -13.24 -2.32
CA GLY A 320 -11.03 -13.30 -0.92
C GLY A 320 -10.27 -14.31 -0.06
N GLU A 321 -9.19 -14.89 -0.57
CA GLU A 321 -8.34 -15.84 0.13
C GLU A 321 -7.32 -15.13 1.05
N GLU A 322 -6.84 -15.82 2.08
CA GLU A 322 -5.82 -15.29 2.98
C GLU A 322 -4.41 -15.68 2.51
N VAL A 323 -3.46 -14.74 2.52
CA VAL A 323 -2.10 -14.97 2.05
C VAL A 323 -1.07 -14.60 3.09
N TRP A 324 -0.17 -15.53 3.41
CA TRP A 324 0.99 -15.29 4.28
C TRP A 324 2.27 -15.45 3.48
N PHE A 325 3.30 -14.68 3.83
CA PHE A 325 4.61 -14.74 3.19
C PHE A 325 5.68 -15.14 4.19
N ARG A 326 6.62 -15.93 3.70
CA ARG A 326 7.86 -16.28 4.40
C ARG A 326 9.00 -16.41 3.43
N PHE A 327 10.17 -15.97 3.87
CA PHE A 327 11.42 -16.29 3.21
C PHE A 327 12.09 -17.48 3.90
N PHE A 328 12.98 -18.16 3.17
CA PHE A 328 13.83 -19.19 3.76
C PHE A 328 15.22 -19.26 3.11
N ASP A 329 16.19 -19.76 3.87
CA ASP A 329 17.54 -20.09 3.41
C ASP A 329 18.15 -21.30 4.17
N SER A 330 18.94 -21.04 5.20
CA SER A 330 19.32 -21.94 6.29
C SER A 330 18.26 -22.06 7.38
N ARG A 331 17.35 -21.09 7.47
CA ARG A 331 16.22 -21.07 8.41
C ARG A 331 14.93 -20.61 7.74
N LEU A 332 13.80 -20.87 8.39
CA LEU A 332 12.50 -20.32 8.00
C LEU A 332 12.29 -19.01 8.76
N TYR A 333 12.08 -17.91 8.04
CA TYR A 333 11.90 -16.58 8.63
C TYR A 333 10.49 -16.35 9.17
N ASP A 334 10.34 -15.26 9.93
CA ASP A 334 9.06 -14.89 10.53
C ASP A 334 7.96 -14.68 9.49
N VAL A 335 6.75 -15.08 9.87
CA VAL A 335 5.58 -14.98 9.01
C VAL A 335 5.15 -13.53 8.84
N GLN A 336 4.98 -13.12 7.59
CA GLN A 336 4.39 -11.83 7.25
C GLN A 336 2.96 -12.06 6.78
N ARG A 337 2.00 -11.55 7.54
CA ARG A 337 0.57 -11.76 7.28
C ARG A 337 -0.01 -10.58 6.52
N THR A 338 -0.87 -10.85 5.55
CA THR A 338 -1.74 -9.80 5.01
C THR A 338 -2.74 -9.35 6.07
N LYS A 339 -2.81 -8.04 6.35
CA LYS A 339 -3.75 -7.48 7.32
C LYS A 339 -4.78 -6.62 6.60
N GLN A 340 -6.06 -6.91 6.77
CA GLN A 340 -7.16 -6.15 6.12
C GLN A 340 -7.01 -5.99 4.60
N GLY A 341 -6.38 -6.97 3.94
CA GLY A 341 -6.08 -6.87 2.50
C GLY A 341 -4.89 -5.98 2.14
N HIS A 342 -4.02 -5.68 3.10
CA HIS A 342 -2.75 -4.98 2.85
C HIS A 342 -1.59 -5.96 2.89
N MET A 343 -0.71 -5.87 1.89
CA MET A 343 0.50 -6.67 1.81
C MET A 343 1.69 -5.94 2.43
N PRO A 344 2.63 -6.67 3.07
CA PRO A 344 3.85 -6.12 3.67
C PRO A 344 4.89 -5.84 2.57
N ALA A 345 4.58 -4.88 1.71
CA ALA A 345 5.34 -4.59 0.49
C ALA A 345 6.79 -4.20 0.75
N ALA A 346 7.05 -3.34 1.73
CA ALA A 346 8.41 -2.87 2.04
C ALA A 346 9.30 -4.04 2.49
N TYR A 347 8.74 -4.92 3.33
CA TYR A 347 9.43 -6.14 3.73
C TYR A 347 9.70 -7.06 2.53
N LEU A 348 8.72 -7.31 1.67
CA LEU A 348 8.88 -8.20 0.51
C LEU A 348 9.93 -7.68 -0.48
N LEU A 349 9.95 -6.38 -0.73
CA LEU A 349 10.90 -5.73 -1.62
C LEU A 349 12.31 -5.65 -1.00
N GLY A 350 12.39 -5.27 0.27
CA GLY A 350 13.64 -5.01 0.99
C GLY A 350 14.31 -6.22 1.63
N PHE A 351 13.65 -7.38 1.70
CA PHE A 351 14.16 -8.55 2.43
C PHE A 351 15.55 -8.97 1.95
N LYS A 352 16.45 -9.29 2.89
CA LYS A 352 17.77 -9.86 2.62
C LYS A 352 17.96 -11.11 3.47
N GLY A 353 18.16 -12.26 2.81
CA GLY A 353 18.46 -13.52 3.47
C GLY A 353 19.88 -13.54 4.05
N GLU A 354 20.09 -14.44 5.00
CA GLU A 354 21.39 -14.75 5.57
C GLU A 354 22.16 -15.73 4.67
N ARG A 355 23.47 -15.88 4.93
CA ARG A 355 24.28 -16.82 4.17
C ARG A 355 24.05 -18.24 4.70
N GLY A 356 23.60 -19.14 3.83
CA GLY A 356 23.56 -20.57 4.10
C GLY A 356 22.41 -21.28 3.40
N ARG A 357 22.41 -22.61 3.45
CA ARG A 357 21.27 -23.45 3.04
C ARG A 357 21.15 -24.64 3.96
N ASN A 358 19.96 -24.86 4.48
CA ASN A 358 19.63 -26.08 5.21
C ASN A 358 18.16 -26.44 4.95
N PRO A 359 17.86 -26.99 3.75
CA PRO A 359 16.49 -27.29 3.35
C PRO A 359 15.83 -28.32 4.27
N ALA A 360 16.59 -29.27 4.82
CA ALA A 360 16.09 -30.26 5.77
C ALA A 360 15.53 -29.57 7.04
N ARG A 361 16.30 -28.65 7.63
CA ARG A 361 15.84 -27.88 8.80
C ARG A 361 14.61 -27.05 8.47
N VAL A 362 14.61 -26.35 7.33
CA VAL A 362 13.48 -25.51 6.90
C VAL A 362 12.21 -26.33 6.73
N PHE A 363 12.28 -27.48 6.06
CA PHE A 363 11.10 -28.32 5.83
C PHE A 363 10.63 -29.04 7.09
N ALA A 364 11.54 -29.44 7.99
CA ALA A 364 11.16 -29.97 9.30
C ALA A 364 10.43 -28.92 10.15
N GLN A 365 10.91 -27.68 10.15
CA GLN A 365 10.23 -26.57 10.82
C GLN A 365 8.87 -26.27 10.17
N LEU A 366 8.82 -26.19 8.84
CA LEU A 366 7.59 -25.96 8.09
C LEU A 366 6.53 -27.04 8.37
N ALA A 367 6.91 -28.31 8.35
CA ALA A 367 6.03 -29.42 8.72
C ALA A 367 5.57 -29.36 10.19
N THR A 368 6.41 -28.88 11.11
CA THR A 368 5.97 -28.72 12.50
C THR A 368 4.90 -27.61 12.60
N GLU A 369 5.13 -26.49 11.92
CA GLU A 369 4.23 -25.35 11.97
C GLU A 369 2.90 -25.60 11.24
N LEU A 370 2.91 -26.29 10.09
CA LEU A 370 1.70 -26.66 9.37
C LEU A 370 0.83 -27.65 10.16
N ALA A 371 1.43 -28.61 10.88
CA ALA A 371 0.71 -29.50 11.79
C ALA A 371 0.03 -28.71 12.91
N LEU A 372 0.72 -27.73 13.50
CA LEU A 372 0.17 -26.86 14.52
C LEU A 372 -0.97 -25.99 13.98
N LEU A 373 -0.82 -25.43 12.78
CA LEU A 373 -1.87 -24.63 12.12
C LEU A 373 -3.13 -25.47 11.88
N ARG A 374 -2.99 -26.70 11.40
CA ARG A 374 -4.15 -27.60 11.21
C ARG A 374 -4.81 -28.00 12.52
N ALA A 375 -4.02 -28.37 13.52
CA ALA A 375 -4.54 -28.85 14.79
C ALA A 375 -5.22 -27.74 15.61
N ARG A 376 -4.65 -26.53 15.62
CA ARG A 376 -5.13 -25.42 16.47
C ARG A 376 -6.12 -24.52 15.77
N GLU A 377 -5.87 -24.17 14.52
CA GLU A 377 -6.67 -23.19 13.78
C GLU A 377 -7.67 -23.83 12.81
N GLN A 378 -7.68 -25.17 12.70
CA GLN A 378 -8.56 -25.94 11.81
C GLN A 378 -8.56 -25.44 10.35
N ARG A 379 -7.43 -24.89 9.91
CA ARG A 379 -7.25 -24.35 8.56
C ARG A 379 -6.74 -25.42 7.61
N ASP A 380 -7.06 -25.29 6.33
CA ASP A 380 -6.48 -26.12 5.26
C ASP A 380 -5.45 -25.29 4.46
N PRO A 381 -4.15 -25.39 4.79
CA PRO A 381 -3.13 -24.56 4.16
C PRO A 381 -2.72 -25.07 2.77
N VAL A 382 -2.46 -24.12 1.89
CA VAL A 382 -1.86 -24.33 0.56
C VAL A 382 -0.48 -23.69 0.55
N VAL A 383 0.57 -24.47 0.36
CA VAL A 383 1.95 -24.01 0.36
C VAL A 383 2.44 -23.83 -1.07
N HIS A 384 2.90 -22.63 -1.39
CA HIS A 384 3.58 -22.30 -2.65
C HIS A 384 5.06 -22.12 -2.39
N ILE A 385 5.89 -23.05 -2.83
CA ILE A 385 7.35 -22.99 -2.69
C ILE A 385 7.95 -22.43 -3.97
N ILE A 386 8.69 -21.33 -3.87
CA ILE A 386 9.33 -20.65 -5.01
C ILE A 386 10.85 -20.72 -4.83
N THR A 387 11.54 -21.46 -5.70
CA THR A 387 12.99 -21.73 -5.60
C THR A 387 13.62 -22.00 -6.97
N HIS A 388 14.95 -22.09 -7.04
CA HIS A 388 15.76 -22.28 -8.24
C HIS A 388 15.97 -23.76 -8.65
N ALA A 389 15.02 -24.65 -8.34
CA ALA A 389 15.05 -26.10 -8.61
C ALA A 389 16.16 -26.93 -7.94
N ALA A 390 17.32 -26.36 -7.61
CA ALA A 390 18.42 -27.05 -6.92
C ALA A 390 18.25 -27.00 -5.39
N LEU A 391 17.11 -27.50 -4.92
CA LEU A 391 16.74 -27.59 -3.50
C LEU A 391 16.70 -29.05 -3.05
N HIS A 392 17.76 -29.51 -2.38
CA HIS A 392 17.87 -30.88 -1.89
C HIS A 392 17.15 -31.05 -0.55
N VAL A 393 15.91 -31.52 -0.61
CA VAL A 393 15.10 -31.84 0.58
C VAL A 393 14.95 -33.37 0.68
N PRO A 394 15.17 -33.97 1.88
CA PRO A 394 14.83 -35.37 2.11
C PRO A 394 13.39 -35.69 1.73
N ARG A 395 13.16 -36.80 1.00
CA ARG A 395 11.83 -37.20 0.49
C ARG A 395 10.80 -37.39 1.61
N GLU A 396 11.26 -37.85 2.77
CA GLU A 396 10.43 -38.04 3.95
C GLU A 396 9.81 -36.72 4.42
N LEU A 397 10.59 -35.64 4.46
CA LEU A 397 10.11 -34.32 4.86
C LEU A 397 9.14 -33.71 3.84
N VAL A 398 9.37 -33.93 2.54
CA VAL A 398 8.42 -33.47 1.50
C VAL A 398 7.08 -34.21 1.63
N THR A 399 7.13 -35.52 1.89
CA THR A 399 5.93 -36.33 2.13
C THR A 399 5.18 -35.84 3.37
N GLU A 400 5.91 -35.49 4.43
CA GLU A 400 5.32 -34.96 5.65
C GLU A 400 4.63 -33.61 5.43
N VAL A 401 5.26 -32.66 4.72
CA VAL A 401 4.63 -31.39 4.34
C VAL A 401 3.38 -31.64 3.49
N LYS A 402 3.44 -32.55 2.51
CA LYS A 402 2.30 -32.89 1.63
C LYS A 402 1.14 -33.54 2.39
N ARG A 403 1.41 -34.29 3.46
CA ARG A 403 0.37 -34.85 4.34
C ARG A 403 -0.42 -33.74 5.04
N GLN A 404 0.23 -32.61 5.28
CA GLN A 404 -0.32 -31.51 6.06
C GLN A 404 -0.86 -30.37 5.20
N ALA A 405 -0.42 -30.20 3.96
CA ALA A 405 -0.81 -29.09 3.12
C ALA A 405 -0.82 -29.47 1.64
N LEU A 406 -1.63 -28.77 0.84
CA LEU A 406 -1.51 -28.84 -0.61
C LEU A 406 -0.24 -28.12 -1.04
N LEU A 407 0.67 -28.83 -1.71
CA LEU A 407 2.00 -28.32 -2.05
C LEU A 407 2.12 -27.99 -3.55
N PHE A 408 2.42 -26.74 -3.87
CA PHE A 408 2.78 -26.27 -5.21
C PHE A 408 4.25 -25.84 -5.24
N GLY A 409 5.03 -26.38 -6.17
CA GLY A 409 6.42 -25.99 -6.40
C GLY A 409 6.55 -25.16 -7.67
N VAL A 410 7.08 -23.95 -7.54
CA VAL A 410 7.50 -23.10 -8.66
C VAL A 410 9.03 -23.14 -8.73
N PHE A 411 9.52 -23.68 -9.83
CA PHE A 411 10.95 -23.88 -10.06
C PHE A 411 11.44 -22.93 -11.14
N ILE A 412 12.37 -22.06 -10.76
CA ILE A 412 13.01 -21.12 -11.68
C ILE A 412 14.24 -21.82 -12.25
N LEU A 413 14.15 -22.20 -13.52
CA LEU A 413 15.25 -22.85 -14.22
C LEU A 413 16.38 -21.83 -14.49
N PRO A 414 17.64 -22.28 -14.52
CA PRO A 414 18.72 -21.48 -15.09
C PRO A 414 18.40 -21.11 -16.53
N SER A 415 18.56 -19.84 -16.87
CA SER A 415 18.55 -19.34 -18.25
C SER A 415 19.71 -19.91 -19.05
#